data_AF-A0A920J2C3-F1
#
_entry.id   AF-A0A920J2C3-F1
#
_cell.length_a   1.000
_cell.length_b   1.000
_cell.length_c   1.000
_cell.angle_alpha   90.00
_cell.angle_beta   90.00
_cell.angle_gamma   90.00
#
_symmetry.space_group_name_H-M   'P 1'
#
loop_
_entity.id
_entity.type
_entity.pdbx_description
1 polymer ?
#
loop_
_entity_poly.entity_id
_entity_poly.type
_entity_poly.pdbx_seq_one_letter_code
_entity_poly.pdbx_strand_id
1 'polypeptide(L)'
;MGAHMNGSGNERMALHQDQWAPCPSSHELSVMANVMYLISDNSPEKGGTRLIPGSHKWPVVDYKTANSETIQNMAVSLTAPKGTAIVWEGRVWHGNGF
;
A
#
# COMPACT_ATOMS: atom_id res chain seq x y z
N MET A 1 6.23 10.19 17.98
CA MET A 1 5.49 10.31 16.71
C MET A 1 6.50 10.11 15.59
N GLY A 2 6.28 9.15 14.69
CA GLY A 2 7.14 8.90 13.53
C GLY A 2 6.41 9.27 12.25
N ALA A 3 7.14 9.66 11.22
CA ALA A 3 6.59 9.87 9.88
C ALA A 3 7.18 8.80 8.95
N HIS A 4 6.38 8.28 8.03
CA HIS A 4 6.90 7.48 6.94
C HIS A 4 7.60 8.45 5.96
N MET A 5 8.91 8.34 5.85
CA MET A 5 9.71 9.19 4.95
C MET A 5 10.47 8.29 3.97
N ASN A 6 10.27 8.51 2.68
CA ASN A 6 11.09 7.90 1.64
C ASN A 6 12.27 8.83 1.31
N GLY A 7 13.47 8.40 1.71
CA GLY A 7 14.73 9.08 1.43
C GLY A 7 15.42 8.53 0.18
N SER A 8 16.48 9.20 -0.28
CA SER A 8 17.32 8.70 -1.36
C SER A 8 17.94 7.35 -0.99
N GLY A 9 17.77 6.34 -1.85
CA GLY A 9 18.33 4.99 -1.64
C GLY A 9 17.40 4.02 -0.93
N ASN A 10 16.14 4.37 -0.68
CA ASN A 10 15.14 3.38 -0.27
C ASN A 10 14.87 2.39 -1.40
N GLU A 11 14.65 1.13 -1.03
CA GLU A 11 14.24 0.11 -1.98
C GLU A 11 12.71 -0.03 -2.01
N ARG A 12 12.21 -0.57 -3.12
CA ARG A 12 10.82 -0.99 -3.28
C ARG A 12 10.44 -1.97 -2.18
N MET A 13 9.43 -1.62 -1.38
CA MET A 13 8.80 -2.54 -0.46
C MET A 13 8.04 -3.63 -1.20
N ALA A 14 8.03 -4.82 -0.59
CA ALA A 14 7.09 -5.85 -0.92
C ALA A 14 5.64 -5.35 -0.69
N LEU A 15 4.73 -5.81 -1.55
CA LEU A 15 3.31 -5.59 -1.35
C LEU A 15 2.88 -6.30 -0.06
N HIS A 16 2.06 -5.59 0.72
CA HIS A 16 1.51 -6.07 1.98
C HIS A 16 0.11 -5.50 2.21
N GLN A 17 -0.57 -6.08 3.20
CA GLN A 17 -1.81 -5.59 3.79
C GLN A 17 -1.49 -5.20 5.23
N ASP A 18 -1.89 -4.01 5.66
CA ASP A 18 -1.68 -3.58 7.06
C ASP A 18 -2.64 -4.28 8.01
N GLN A 19 -3.81 -4.69 7.49
CA GLN A 19 -4.71 -5.60 8.17
C GLN A 19 -4.14 -7.03 8.11
N TRP A 20 -3.03 -7.24 8.80
CA TRP A 20 -2.41 -8.56 8.95
C TRP A 20 -3.31 -9.47 9.79
N ALA A 21 -3.39 -10.75 9.41
CA ALA A 21 -4.28 -11.72 10.03
C ALA A 21 -3.67 -12.39 11.28
N PRO A 22 -4.18 -12.10 12.49
CA PRO A 22 -4.30 -13.12 13.53
C PRO A 22 -5.74 -13.63 13.66
N CYS A 23 -6.70 -13.06 12.92
CA CYS A 23 -8.12 -13.39 13.02
C CYS A 23 -8.65 -13.90 11.68
N PRO A 24 -9.24 -15.11 11.59
CA PRO A 24 -9.79 -15.65 10.34
C PRO A 24 -10.79 -14.73 9.63
N SER A 25 -11.48 -13.85 10.36
CA SER A 25 -12.42 -12.87 9.79
C SER A 25 -11.76 -11.61 9.22
N SER A 26 -10.43 -11.44 9.35
CA SER A 26 -9.72 -10.25 8.86
C SER A 26 -9.65 -10.17 7.33
N HIS A 27 -10.07 -11.20 6.61
CA HIS A 27 -10.24 -11.13 5.15
C HIS A 27 -11.70 -10.83 4.76
N GLU A 28 -12.66 -11.19 5.61
CA GLU A 28 -14.10 -10.99 5.37
C GLU A 28 -14.57 -9.59 5.79
N LEU A 29 -14.04 -9.07 6.90
CA LEU A 29 -14.46 -7.81 7.49
C LEU A 29 -13.44 -6.70 7.26
N SER A 30 -13.93 -5.49 7.05
CA SER A 30 -13.09 -4.29 7.09
C SER A 30 -12.93 -3.86 8.54
N VAL A 31 -11.72 -3.94 9.09
CA VAL A 31 -11.44 -3.52 10.48
C VAL A 31 -10.40 -2.42 10.59
N MET A 32 -9.85 -1.98 9.45
CA MET A 32 -8.81 -0.95 9.39
C MET A 32 -9.00 -0.04 8.18
N ALA A 33 -8.79 1.26 8.38
CA ALA A 33 -8.59 2.24 7.33
C ALA A 33 -7.30 3.02 7.61
N ASN A 34 -6.45 3.11 6.60
CA ASN A 34 -5.23 3.88 6.62
C ASN A 34 -5.49 5.28 6.07
N VAL A 35 -4.90 6.29 6.71
CA VAL A 35 -4.88 7.67 6.22
C VAL A 35 -3.44 8.13 6.17
N MET A 36 -2.95 8.36 4.96
CA MET A 36 -1.64 8.98 4.73
C MET A 36 -1.83 10.43 4.33
N TYR A 37 -1.51 11.34 5.25
CA TYR A 37 -1.49 12.76 4.98
C TYR A 37 -0.13 13.17 4.41
N LEU A 38 -0.13 13.71 3.19
CA LEU A 38 1.08 14.04 2.47
C LEU A 38 1.70 15.34 2.99
N ILE A 39 2.90 15.25 3.57
CA ILE A 39 3.71 16.42 3.96
C ILE A 39 4.60 16.93 2.81
N SER A 40 4.75 16.14 1.75
CA SER A 40 5.45 16.44 0.50
C SER A 40 4.66 15.86 -0.67
N ASP A 41 4.95 16.29 -1.90
CA ASP A 41 4.28 15.74 -3.08
C ASP A 41 4.64 14.25 -3.25
N ASN A 42 3.62 13.43 -3.49
CA ASN A 42 3.76 12.02 -3.79
C ASN A 42 3.76 11.83 -5.32
N SER A 43 4.77 11.15 -5.85
CA SER A 43 4.85 10.80 -7.27
C SER A 43 5.68 9.52 -7.46
N PRO A 44 5.56 8.82 -8.61
CA PRO A 44 6.32 7.61 -8.88
C PRO A 44 7.84 7.82 -8.76
N GLU A 45 8.33 8.98 -9.17
CA GLU A 45 9.77 9.32 -9.19
C GLU A 45 10.34 9.58 -7.79
N LYS A 46 9.48 9.81 -6.80
CA LYS A 46 9.85 10.08 -5.39
C LYS A 46 9.61 8.87 -4.48
N GLY A 47 9.45 7.69 -5.07
CA GLY A 47 9.10 6.49 -4.33
C GLY A 47 7.68 6.54 -3.76
N GLY A 48 6.75 7.22 -4.43
CA GLY A 48 5.39 7.41 -3.93
C GLY A 48 4.64 6.10 -3.70
N THR A 49 3.73 6.11 -2.72
CA THR A 49 2.94 4.91 -2.37
C THR A 49 2.19 4.36 -3.57
N ARG A 50 2.22 3.04 -3.70
CA ARG A 50 1.56 2.26 -4.73
C ARG A 50 0.50 1.37 -4.09
N LEU A 51 -0.64 1.23 -4.76
CA LEU A 51 -1.71 0.34 -4.33
C LEU A 51 -2.29 -0.43 -5.50
N ILE A 52 -2.91 -1.57 -5.24
CA ILE A 52 -3.68 -2.30 -6.24
C ILE A 52 -5.16 -2.01 -6.02
N PRO A 53 -5.81 -1.18 -6.86
CA PRO A 53 -7.23 -0.88 -6.72
C PRO A 53 -8.09 -2.15 -6.72
N GLY A 54 -9.02 -2.25 -5.78
CA GLY A 54 -9.94 -3.41 -5.68
C GLY A 54 -9.36 -4.66 -5.02
N SER A 55 -8.06 -4.69 -4.70
CA SER A 55 -7.40 -5.88 -4.11
C SER A 55 -7.90 -6.28 -2.72
N HIS A 56 -8.60 -5.39 -2.01
CA HIS A 56 -9.32 -5.70 -0.77
C HIS A 56 -10.48 -6.71 -0.94
N LYS A 57 -10.85 -7.04 -2.20
CA LYS A 57 -11.87 -8.03 -2.54
C LYS A 57 -11.29 -9.37 -2.99
N TRP A 58 -9.97 -9.49 -3.04
CA TRP A 58 -9.34 -10.72 -3.47
C TRP A 58 -9.53 -11.83 -2.44
N PRO A 59 -9.52 -13.11 -2.85
CA PRO A 59 -9.36 -14.21 -1.90
C PRO A 59 -8.04 -14.06 -1.15
N VAL A 60 -7.86 -14.85 -0.08
CA VAL A 60 -6.57 -14.90 0.62
C VAL A 60 -5.47 -15.28 -0.36
N VAL A 61 -4.50 -14.38 -0.55
CA VAL A 61 -3.32 -14.58 -1.39
C VAL A 61 -2.11 -14.70 -0.49
N ASP A 62 -1.29 -15.72 -0.69
CA ASP A 62 -0.05 -15.86 0.06
C ASP A 62 0.98 -14.79 -0.35
N TYR A 63 1.92 -14.51 0.55
CA TYR A 63 2.91 -13.46 0.37
C TYR A 63 3.76 -13.62 -0.91
N LYS A 64 4.10 -14.86 -1.29
CA LYS A 64 4.93 -15.13 -2.47
C LYS A 64 4.15 -14.83 -3.76
N THR A 65 2.89 -15.26 -3.83
CA THR A 65 2.01 -14.98 -4.98
C THR A 65 1.74 -13.48 -5.10
N ALA A 66 1.45 -12.80 -3.99
CA ALA A 66 1.20 -11.36 -3.98
C ALA A 66 2.41 -10.52 -4.41
N ASN A 67 3.62 -11.05 -4.25
CA ASN A 67 4.87 -10.40 -4.66
C ASN A 67 5.45 -10.97 -5.98
N SER A 68 4.67 -11.77 -6.72
CA SER A 68 5.03 -12.15 -8.08
C SER A 68 5.11 -10.93 -8.99
N GLU A 69 5.94 -10.99 -10.04
CA GLU A 69 6.12 -9.90 -11.00
C GLU A 69 4.78 -9.45 -11.61
N THR A 70 3.91 -10.41 -11.95
CA THR A 70 2.58 -10.14 -12.51
C THR A 70 1.72 -9.29 -11.58
N ILE A 71 1.63 -9.64 -10.29
CA ILE A 71 0.82 -8.88 -9.32
C ILE A 71 1.49 -7.53 -9.00
N GLN A 72 2.81 -7.50 -8.89
CA GLN A 72 3.58 -6.27 -8.69
C GLN A 72 3.37 -5.23 -9.80
N ASN A 73 3.06 -5.68 -11.02
CA ASN A 73 2.76 -4.82 -12.17
C ASN A 73 1.30 -4.32 -12.18
N MET A 74 0.42 -4.85 -11.33
CA MET A 74 -0.94 -4.34 -11.14
C MET A 74 -0.99 -3.14 -10.18
N ALA A 75 0.09 -2.87 -9.44
CA ALA A 75 0.15 -1.78 -8.49
C ALA A 75 0.28 -0.43 -9.22
N VAL A 76 -0.59 0.51 -8.87
CA VAL A 76 -0.63 1.87 -9.40
C VAL A 76 0.01 2.80 -8.39
N SER A 77 1.04 3.53 -8.82
CA SER A 77 1.62 4.63 -8.06
C SER A 77 0.65 5.79 -7.98
N LEU A 78 0.41 6.28 -6.77
CA LEU A 78 -0.42 7.45 -6.55
C LEU A 78 0.37 8.72 -6.86
N THR A 79 -0.31 9.72 -7.41
CA THR A 79 0.27 11.06 -7.62
C THR A 79 -0.64 12.09 -7.00
N ALA A 80 -0.12 12.87 -6.05
CA ALA A 80 -0.89 13.89 -5.37
C ALA A 80 0.03 14.96 -4.74
N PRO A 81 -0.40 16.23 -4.67
CA PRO A 81 0.37 17.28 -4.02
C PRO A 81 0.35 17.14 -2.50
N LYS A 82 1.34 17.76 -1.84
CA LYS A 82 1.33 17.95 -0.37
C LYS A 82 0.00 18.54 0.10
N GLY A 83 -0.44 18.13 1.28
CA GLY A 83 -1.73 18.49 1.86
C GLY A 83 -2.89 17.57 1.46
N THR A 84 -2.65 16.60 0.58
CA THR A 84 -3.66 15.58 0.26
C THR A 84 -3.67 14.48 1.31
N ALA A 85 -4.87 14.03 1.70
CA ALA A 85 -5.06 12.79 2.45
C ALA A 85 -5.38 11.66 1.48
N ILE A 86 -4.53 10.63 1.47
CA ILE A 86 -4.79 9.38 0.75
C ILE A 86 -5.37 8.39 1.76
N VAL A 87 -6.54 7.83 1.44
CA VAL A 87 -7.24 6.89 2.31
C VAL A 87 -7.42 5.56 1.60
N TRP A 88 -7.05 4.47 2.27
CA TRP A 88 -7.31 3.12 1.78
C TRP A 88 -7.73 2.19 2.91
N GLU A 89 -8.34 1.09 2.53
CA GLU A 89 -8.78 0.05 3.45
C GLU A 89 -7.62 -0.93 3.74
N GLY A 90 -7.54 -1.48 4.95
CA GLY A 90 -6.37 -2.22 5.42
C GLY A 90 -6.05 -3.52 4.67
N ARG A 91 -6.99 -4.08 3.89
CA ARG A 91 -6.79 -5.25 3.01
C ARG A 91 -6.36 -4.85 1.60
N VAL A 92 -6.26 -3.56 1.28
CA VAL A 92 -5.69 -3.15 -0.01
C VAL A 92 -4.21 -3.50 -0.02
N TRP A 93 -3.80 -4.30 -1.00
CA TRP A 93 -2.39 -4.59 -1.25
C TRP A 93 -1.69 -3.33 -1.70
N HIS A 94 -0.66 -2.93 -0.96
CA HIS A 94 0.05 -1.68 -1.18
C HIS A 94 1.52 -1.80 -0.73
N GLY A 95 2.31 -0.79 -1.09
CA GLY A 95 3.71 -0.68 -0.72
C GLY A 95 4.25 0.66 -1.20
N ASN A 96 5.40 1.09 -0.67
CA ASN A 96 6.06 2.30 -1.17
C ASN A 96 6.59 2.10 -2.60
N GLY A 97 7.01 3.19 -3.24
CA GLY A 97 7.71 3.19 -4.53
C GLY A 97 9.17 2.70 -4.43
N PHE A 98 9.91 2.78 -5.54
CA PHE A 98 11.35 2.48 -5.60
C PHE A 98 12.20 3.70 -5.23
#